data_AF-A0A6I3CKZ7-F1
#
_entry.id   AF-A0A6I3CKZ7-F1
#
_cell.length_a   1.000
_cell.length_b   1.000
_cell.length_c   1.000
_cell.angle_alpha   90.00
_cell.angle_beta   90.00
_cell.angle_gamma   90.00
#
_symmetry.space_group_name_H-M   'P 1'
#
loop_
_entity.id
_entity.type
_entity.pdbx_description
1 polymer ?
#
loop_
_entity_poly.entity_id
_entity_poly.type
_entity_poly.pdbx_seq_one_letter_code
_entity_poly.pdbx_strand_id
1 'polypeptide(L)'
;MVIGGLGAASAAGNLVFLPIISKVTVVTGWRAASFVAAGLAFLMVPIVFFFMKERPSAIGTIPYGADQNSWVEAPRTTGNPAAFALGTLREVIKTKQFLYLAISFFICGLSTNGLVGGHFIPAAHDHGMGETTAAGLLALVGVFDVLGSFFSGWLTDRIPAKRLLFIFYTFRGLSLLFLPSILFASVHPSTVVFAIFYGID
;
A
#
# COMPACT_ATOMS: atom_id res chain seq x y z
N MET A 1 -4.77 7.60 -12.65
CA MET A 1 -3.34 7.98 -12.62
C MET A 1 -2.93 8.71 -11.35
N VAL A 2 -3.59 9.79 -10.92
CA VAL A 2 -3.21 10.54 -9.69
C VAL A 2 -3.28 9.66 -8.42
N ILE A 3 -4.37 8.89 -8.26
CA ILE A 3 -4.55 7.98 -7.12
C ILE A 3 -3.51 6.85 -7.14
N GLY A 4 -3.20 6.29 -8.31
CA GLY A 4 -2.14 5.30 -8.48
C GLY A 4 -0.74 5.85 -8.21
N GLY A 5 -0.47 7.09 -8.59
CA GLY A 5 0.77 7.79 -8.26
C GLY A 5 0.93 8.01 -6.74
N LEU A 6 -0.17 8.33 -6.04
CA LEU A 6 -0.17 8.42 -4.57
C LEU A 6 0.06 7.04 -3.92
N GLY A 7 -0.58 5.98 -4.43
CA GLY A 7 -0.33 4.61 -3.96
C GLY A 7 1.12 4.17 -4.18
N ALA A 8 1.65 4.40 -5.38
CA ALA A 8 3.03 4.09 -5.73
C ALA A 8 4.04 4.92 -4.91
N ALA A 9 3.71 6.16 -4.54
CA ALA A 9 4.56 6.97 -3.64
C ALA A 9 4.70 6.33 -2.25
N SER A 10 3.64 5.70 -1.73
CA SER A 10 3.71 4.95 -0.47
C SER A 10 4.63 3.72 -0.58
N ALA A 11 4.46 2.92 -1.63
CA ALA A 11 5.30 1.74 -1.89
C ALA A 11 6.78 2.13 -2.12
N ALA A 12 7.02 3.17 -2.93
CA ALA A 12 8.36 3.70 -3.18
C ALA A 12 9.00 4.26 -1.91
N GLY A 13 8.21 4.91 -1.05
CA GLY A 13 8.65 5.35 0.27
C GLY A 13 9.20 4.19 1.10
N ASN A 14 8.45 3.08 1.21
CA ASN A 14 8.95 1.90 1.92
C ASN A 14 10.24 1.36 1.29
N LEU A 15 10.31 1.25 -0.04
CA LEU A 15 11.48 0.73 -0.74
C LEU A 15 12.74 1.58 -0.53
N VAL A 16 12.61 2.91 -0.43
CA VAL A 16 13.74 3.83 -0.25
C VAL A 16 14.11 4.01 1.22
N PHE A 17 13.12 4.20 2.11
CA PHE A 17 13.39 4.50 3.51
C PHE A 17 13.77 3.25 4.32
N LEU A 18 13.23 2.07 4.03
CA LEU A 18 13.55 0.84 4.78
C LEU A 18 15.05 0.49 4.74
N PRO A 19 15.74 0.48 3.58
CA PRO A 19 17.18 0.19 3.53
C PRO A 19 18.02 1.23 4.27
N ILE A 20 17.63 2.51 4.20
CA ILE A 20 18.33 3.60 4.88
C ILE A 20 18.20 3.43 6.39
N ILE A 21 16.98 3.23 6.89
CA ILE A 21 16.71 3.03 8.32
C ILE A 21 17.38 1.74 8.82
N SER A 22 17.39 0.67 8.03
CA SER A 22 18.06 -0.59 8.36
C SER A 22 19.58 -0.39 8.52
N LYS A 23 20.25 0.28 7.57
CA LYS A 23 21.68 0.61 7.69
C LYS A 23 21.98 1.45 8.93
N VAL A 24 21.17 2.48 9.20
CA VAL A 24 21.31 3.31 10.40
C VAL A 24 21.14 2.46 11.67
N THR A 25 20.18 1.54 11.68
CA THR A 25 19.92 0.64 12.81
C THR A 25 21.10 -0.27 13.11
N VAL A 26 21.73 -0.84 12.07
CA VAL A 26 22.89 -1.73 12.23
C VAL A 26 24.11 -0.98 12.77
N VAL A 27 24.35 0.25 12.33
CA VAL A 27 25.56 1.01 12.72
C VAL A 27 25.39 1.76 14.04
N THR A 28 24.19 2.30 14.31
CA THR A 28 23.96 3.25 15.42
C THR A 28 22.91 2.78 16.43
N GLY A 29 22.31 1.61 16.20
CA GLY A 29 21.26 1.05 17.05
C GLY A 29 19.86 1.61 16.75
N TRP A 30 18.84 0.92 17.28
CA TRP A 30 17.43 1.22 17.00
C TRP A 30 16.98 2.62 17.45
N ARG A 31 17.56 3.16 18.53
CA ARG A 31 17.17 4.47 19.08
C ARG A 31 17.47 5.59 18.10
N ALA A 32 18.69 5.60 17.52
CA ALA A 32 19.09 6.59 16.53
C ALA A 32 18.26 6.47 15.25
N ALA A 33 17.98 5.23 14.80
CA ALA A 33 17.10 4.98 13.66
C ALA A 33 15.67 5.53 13.88
N SER A 34 15.11 5.37 15.08
CA SER A 34 13.80 5.95 15.43
C SER A 34 13.82 7.48 15.41
N PHE A 35 14.89 8.13 15.90
CA PHE A 35 15.01 9.58 15.84
C PHE A 35 15.15 10.10 14.40
N VAL A 36 15.89 9.39 13.54
CA VAL A 36 15.99 9.72 12.10
C VAL A 36 14.63 9.61 11.43
N ALA A 37 13.89 8.53 11.67
CA ALA A 37 12.54 8.36 11.13
C ALA A 37 11.58 9.46 11.61
N ALA A 38 11.62 9.80 12.90
CA ALA A 38 10.83 10.89 13.47
C ALA A 38 11.20 12.25 12.87
N GLY A 39 12.49 12.53 12.66
CA GLY A 39 12.97 13.75 12.04
C GLY A 39 12.52 13.88 10.57
N LEU A 40 12.59 12.79 9.79
CA LEU A 40 12.08 12.75 8.42
C LEU A 40 10.56 12.99 8.36
N ALA A 41 9.80 12.35 9.26
CA ALA A 41 8.36 12.58 9.36
C ALA A 41 8.04 14.04 9.73
N PHE A 42 8.79 14.62 10.67
CA PHE A 42 8.62 16.02 11.07
C PHE A 42 8.98 16.99 9.94
N LEU A 43 10.01 16.68 9.13
CA LEU A 43 10.38 17.47 7.96
C LEU A 43 9.29 17.47 6.87
N MET A 44 8.50 16.39 6.76
CA MET A 44 7.39 16.34 5.82
C MET A 44 6.21 17.24 6.24
N VAL A 45 6.04 17.53 7.53
CA VAL A 45 4.96 18.40 8.03
C VAL A 45 4.96 19.79 7.37
N PRO A 46 6.05 20.58 7.40
CA PRO A 46 6.06 21.89 6.75
C PRO A 46 5.92 21.77 5.23
N ILE A 47 6.49 20.73 4.61
CA ILE A 47 6.35 20.52 3.16
C ILE A 47 4.88 20.33 2.79
N VAL A 48 4.17 19.43 3.46
CA VAL A 48 2.74 19.21 3.21
C VAL A 48 1.94 20.47 3.55
N PHE A 49 2.22 21.11 4.68
CA PHE A 49 1.49 22.30 5.12
C PHE A 49 1.62 23.48 4.14
N PHE A 50 2.81 23.74 3.59
CA PHE A 50 3.04 24.86 2.68
C PHE A 50 2.70 24.54 1.22
N PHE A 51 2.93 23.31 0.76
CA PHE A 51 2.81 22.96 -0.65
C PHE A 51 1.51 22.21 -1.01
N MET A 52 0.90 21.47 -0.08
CA MET A 52 -0.33 20.73 -0.33
C MET A 52 -1.56 21.54 0.10
N LYS A 53 -2.18 22.24 -0.85
CA LYS A 53 -3.46 22.91 -0.58
C LYS A 53 -4.60 21.90 -0.65
N GLU A 54 -5.40 21.85 0.41
CA GLU A 54 -6.52 20.91 0.57
C GLU A 54 -7.65 21.13 -0.44
N ARG A 55 -7.68 22.29 -1.13
CA ARG A 55 -8.78 22.65 -2.03
C ARG A 55 -8.29 23.28 -3.33
N PRO A 56 -8.90 22.89 -4.48
CA PRO A 56 -8.72 23.60 -5.74
C PRO A 56 -9.07 25.10 -5.63
N SER A 57 -10.13 25.43 -4.88
CA SER A 57 -10.55 26.82 -4.65
C SER A 57 -9.47 27.67 -3.97
N ALA A 58 -8.59 27.06 -3.15
CA ALA A 58 -7.48 27.75 -2.48
C ALA A 58 -6.31 28.14 -3.43
N ILE A 59 -6.33 27.63 -4.66
CA ILE A 59 -5.43 28.04 -5.75
C ILE A 59 -6.19 28.65 -6.94
N GLY A 60 -7.47 28.96 -6.77
CA GLY A 60 -8.30 29.56 -7.83
C GLY A 60 -8.67 28.57 -8.94
N THR A 61 -8.64 27.26 -8.68
CA THR A 61 -9.05 26.23 -9.64
C THR A 61 -10.30 25.50 -9.17
N ILE A 62 -10.95 24.77 -10.10
CA ILE A 62 -12.10 23.91 -9.79
C ILE A 62 -11.68 22.44 -9.74
N PRO A 63 -12.44 21.57 -9.05
CA PRO A 63 -12.17 20.14 -9.03
C PRO A 63 -12.12 19.54 -10.44
N TYR A 64 -11.24 18.55 -10.62
CA TYR A 64 -11.10 17.85 -11.89
C TYR A 64 -12.42 17.17 -12.29
N GLY A 65 -12.93 17.47 -13.49
CA GLY A 65 -14.21 16.96 -13.99
C GLY A 65 -15.46 17.75 -13.59
N ALA A 66 -15.33 18.85 -12.84
CA ALA A 66 -16.45 19.74 -12.54
C ALA A 66 -16.75 20.68 -13.72
N ASP A 67 -18.05 20.95 -13.95
CA ASP A 67 -18.49 21.94 -14.93
C ASP A 67 -18.27 23.36 -14.38
N GLN A 68 -17.58 24.20 -15.17
CA GLN A 68 -17.19 25.56 -14.78
C GLN A 68 -18.39 26.46 -14.47
N ASN A 69 -19.55 26.20 -15.09
CA ASN A 69 -20.72 27.07 -14.99
C ASN A 69 -21.70 26.68 -13.86
N SER A 70 -21.57 25.48 -13.29
CA SER A 70 -22.50 24.94 -12.29
C SER A 70 -21.84 24.54 -10.97
N TRP A 71 -20.52 24.60 -10.87
CA TRP A 71 -19.83 24.21 -9.66
C TRP A 71 -19.95 25.27 -8.56
N VAL A 72 -20.44 24.86 -7.40
CA VAL A 72 -20.49 25.65 -6.17
C VAL A 72 -19.67 24.93 -5.10
N GLU A 73 -18.84 25.68 -4.36
CA GLU A 73 -18.02 25.10 -3.30
C GLU A 73 -18.90 24.47 -2.21
N ALA A 74 -18.60 23.22 -1.85
CA ALA A 74 -19.34 22.52 -0.81
C ALA A 74 -19.23 23.26 0.53
N PRO A 75 -20.33 23.37 1.31
CA PRO A 75 -20.30 23.99 2.63
C PRO A 75 -19.26 23.33 3.52
N ARG A 76 -18.57 24.13 4.35
CA ARG A 76 -17.64 23.59 5.34
C ARG A 76 -18.42 22.67 6.29
N THR A 77 -17.97 21.42 6.44
CA THR A 77 -18.47 20.54 7.49
C THR A 77 -18.02 21.12 8.84
N THR A 78 -18.87 21.94 9.46
CA THR A 78 -18.65 22.48 10.80
C THR A 78 -19.18 21.48 11.81
N GLY A 79 -18.31 20.74 12.49
CA GLY A 79 -18.70 19.74 13.48
C GLY A 79 -17.52 18.95 14.04
N ASN A 80 -17.79 18.11 15.04
CA ASN A 80 -16.78 17.20 15.58
C ASN A 80 -16.45 16.11 14.53
N PRO A 81 -15.22 16.05 14.01
CA PRO A 81 -14.85 15.10 12.96
C PRO A 81 -14.98 13.64 13.41
N ALA A 82 -14.74 13.34 14.69
CA ALA A 82 -14.90 12.00 15.23
C ALA A 82 -16.37 11.57 15.26
N ALA A 83 -17.27 12.47 15.65
CA ALA A 83 -18.70 12.19 15.67
C ALA A 83 -19.25 11.94 14.25
N PHE A 84 -18.78 12.74 13.28
CA PHE A 84 -19.13 12.55 11.87
C PHE A 84 -18.66 11.19 11.35
N ALA A 85 -17.38 10.86 11.55
CA ALA A 85 -16.80 9.59 11.11
C ALA A 85 -17.52 8.37 11.71
N LEU A 86 -17.82 8.40 13.03
CA LEU A 86 -18.55 7.33 13.71
C LEU A 86 -20.00 7.22 13.23
N GLY A 87 -20.65 8.35 12.96
CA GLY A 87 -22.00 8.41 12.38
C GLY A 87 -22.05 7.74 11.01
N THR A 88 -21.16 8.16 10.11
CA THR A 88 -21.03 7.58 8.76
C THR A 88 -20.70 6.09 8.83
N LEU A 89 -19.79 5.66 9.72
CA LEU A 89 -19.48 4.25 9.88
C LEU A 89 -20.72 3.44 10.30
N ARG A 90 -21.51 3.93 11.26
CA ARG A 90 -22.72 3.24 11.73
C ARG A 90 -23.78 3.09 10.64
N GLU A 91 -23.85 4.05 9.72
CA GLU A 91 -24.73 4.00 8.56
C GLU A 91 -24.22 2.99 7.52
N VAL A 92 -22.94 3.08 7.19
CA VAL A 92 -22.34 2.38 6.05
C VAL A 92 -21.98 0.93 6.37
N ILE A 93 -21.74 0.56 7.64
CA ILE A 93 -21.39 -0.82 8.06
C ILE A 93 -22.43 -1.87 7.69
N LYS A 94 -23.69 -1.45 7.50
CA LYS A 94 -24.79 -2.34 7.11
C LYS A 94 -24.87 -2.56 5.60
N THR A 95 -24.11 -1.81 4.81
CA THR A 95 -24.13 -1.90 3.35
C THR A 95 -23.25 -3.03 2.85
N LYS A 96 -23.71 -3.76 1.83
CA LYS A 96 -22.94 -4.87 1.24
C LYS A 96 -21.65 -4.40 0.59
N GLN A 97 -21.68 -3.23 -0.05
CA GLN A 97 -20.53 -2.61 -0.71
C GLN A 97 -19.39 -2.36 0.29
N PHE A 98 -19.71 -1.78 1.45
CA PHE A 98 -18.73 -1.57 2.50
C PHE A 98 -18.20 -2.88 3.04
N LEU A 99 -19.06 -3.86 3.32
CA LEU A 99 -18.63 -5.17 3.82
C LEU A 99 -17.71 -5.89 2.84
N TYR A 100 -17.99 -5.87 1.54
CA TYR A 100 -17.11 -6.46 0.54
C TYR A 100 -15.73 -5.79 0.52
N LEU A 101 -15.68 -4.46 0.58
CA LEU A 101 -14.42 -3.73 0.65
C LEU A 101 -13.69 -4.02 1.96
N ALA A 102 -14.38 -3.93 3.10
CA ALA A 102 -13.80 -4.18 4.42
C ALA A 102 -13.21 -5.59 4.55
N ILE A 103 -13.94 -6.62 4.11
CA ILE A 103 -13.46 -8.00 4.11
C ILE A 103 -12.27 -8.16 3.15
N SER A 104 -12.33 -7.57 1.95
CA SER A 104 -11.20 -7.63 1.01
C SER A 104 -9.94 -6.99 1.61
N PHE A 105 -10.03 -5.76 2.12
CA PHE A 105 -8.93 -5.07 2.79
C PHE A 105 -8.42 -5.84 4.01
N PHE A 106 -9.31 -6.46 4.78
CA PHE A 106 -8.92 -7.32 5.89
C PHE A 106 -8.12 -8.54 5.42
N ILE A 107 -8.58 -9.26 4.40
CA ILE A 107 -7.87 -10.42 3.83
C ILE A 107 -6.52 -9.99 3.27
N CYS A 108 -6.46 -8.88 2.53
CA CYS A 108 -5.21 -8.32 2.01
C CYS A 108 -4.25 -8.01 3.17
N GLY A 109 -4.67 -7.24 4.17
CA GLY A 109 -3.85 -6.90 5.33
C GLY A 109 -3.38 -8.13 6.12
N LEU A 110 -4.27 -9.10 6.37
CA LEU A 110 -3.95 -10.35 7.05
C LEU A 110 -2.87 -11.13 6.30
N SER A 111 -2.97 -11.20 4.97
CA SER A 111 -2.00 -11.93 4.17
C SER A 111 -0.68 -11.17 3.98
N THR A 112 -0.68 -9.84 3.82
CA THR A 112 0.57 -9.07 3.63
C THR A 112 1.31 -8.94 4.95
N ASN A 113 0.64 -8.40 5.97
CA ASN A 113 1.30 -8.06 7.22
C ASN A 113 1.33 -9.25 8.19
N GLY A 114 0.24 -10.01 8.25
CA GLY A 114 0.15 -11.18 9.12
C GLY A 114 0.98 -12.34 8.62
N LEU A 115 0.65 -12.88 7.43
CA LEU A 115 1.31 -14.07 6.88
C LEU A 115 2.69 -13.76 6.30
N VAL A 116 2.78 -12.90 5.28
CA VAL A 116 4.04 -12.69 4.56
C VAL A 116 5.05 -11.90 5.41
N GLY A 117 4.64 -10.76 5.98
CA GLY A 117 5.52 -9.91 6.77
C GLY A 117 6.04 -10.59 8.05
N GLY A 118 5.19 -11.37 8.74
CA GLY A 118 5.56 -12.04 9.98
C GLY A 118 6.19 -13.42 9.80
N HIS A 119 5.78 -14.19 8.79
CA HIS A 119 6.09 -15.62 8.72
C HIS A 119 6.79 -16.08 7.44
N PHE A 120 6.97 -15.23 6.42
CA PHE A 120 7.64 -15.66 5.19
C PHE A 120 9.11 -16.02 5.41
N ILE A 121 9.90 -15.15 6.07
CA ILE A 121 11.33 -15.41 6.30
C ILE A 121 11.52 -16.65 7.19
N PRO A 122 10.82 -16.81 8.33
CA PRO A 122 10.88 -18.04 9.12
C PRO A 122 10.47 -19.29 8.32
N ALA A 123 9.36 -19.24 7.57
CA ALA A 123 8.90 -20.39 6.79
C ALA A 123 9.91 -20.76 5.68
N ALA A 124 10.53 -19.78 5.04
CA ALA A 124 11.59 -20.02 4.06
C ALA A 124 12.83 -20.64 4.70
N HIS A 125 13.21 -20.15 5.87
CA HIS A 125 14.31 -20.71 6.66
C HIS A 125 14.05 -22.16 7.08
N ASP A 126 12.82 -22.48 7.51
CA ASP A 126 12.41 -23.85 7.85
C ASP A 126 12.50 -24.82 6.64
N HIS A 127 12.35 -24.30 5.42
CA HIS A 127 12.57 -25.05 4.17
C HIS A 127 14.04 -25.05 3.71
N GLY A 128 14.96 -24.53 4.53
CA GLY A 128 16.40 -24.50 4.28
C GLY A 128 16.89 -23.29 3.47
N MET A 129 16.05 -22.28 3.23
CA MET A 129 16.44 -21.06 2.50
C MET A 129 17.18 -20.10 3.43
N GLY A 130 18.30 -19.54 2.96
CA GLY A 130 19.02 -18.51 3.71
C GLY A 130 18.17 -17.24 3.94
N GLU A 131 18.25 -16.66 5.14
CA GLU A 131 17.46 -15.48 5.53
C GLU A 131 17.67 -14.29 4.59
N THR A 132 18.91 -14.06 4.13
CA THR A 132 19.26 -13.00 3.17
C THR A 132 18.61 -13.22 1.81
N THR A 133 18.50 -14.47 1.38
CA THR A 133 17.83 -14.86 0.14
C THR A 133 16.32 -14.65 0.23
N ALA A 134 15.71 -15.07 1.34
CA ALA A 134 14.28 -14.84 1.60
C ALA A 134 13.95 -13.34 1.67
N ALA A 135 14.79 -12.55 2.34
CA ALA A 135 14.68 -11.09 2.37
C ALA A 135 14.82 -10.48 0.96
N GLY A 136 15.71 -11.03 0.12
CA GLY A 136 15.84 -10.64 -1.29
C GLY A 136 14.57 -10.89 -2.11
N LEU A 137 13.88 -12.01 -1.89
CA LEU A 137 12.59 -12.29 -2.54
C LEU A 137 11.50 -11.30 -2.09
N LEU A 138 11.44 -10.95 -0.81
CA LEU A 138 10.52 -9.91 -0.32
C LEU A 138 10.86 -8.53 -0.88
N ALA A 139 12.14 -8.21 -1.05
CA ALA A 139 12.56 -6.98 -1.71
C ALA A 139 12.09 -6.96 -3.18
N LEU A 140 12.14 -8.10 -3.88
CA LEU A 140 11.63 -8.23 -5.24
C LEU A 140 10.10 -8.02 -5.29
N VAL A 141 9.35 -8.62 -4.36
CA VAL A 141 7.90 -8.35 -4.19
C VAL A 141 7.65 -6.85 -4.07
N GLY A 142 8.41 -6.15 -3.21
CA GLY A 142 8.26 -4.70 -3.02
C GLY A 142 8.58 -3.87 -4.27
N VAL A 143 9.54 -4.29 -5.10
CA VAL A 143 9.80 -3.62 -6.39
C VAL A 143 8.63 -3.78 -7.35
N PHE A 144 8.06 -4.98 -7.44
CA PHE A 144 6.90 -5.25 -8.29
C PHE A 144 5.63 -4.60 -7.77
N ASP A 145 5.50 -4.37 -6.46
CA ASP A 145 4.39 -3.59 -5.84
C ASP A 145 4.40 -2.13 -6.29
N VAL A 146 5.58 -1.51 -6.34
CA VAL A 146 5.73 -0.16 -6.89
C VAL A 146 5.29 -0.11 -8.35
N LEU A 147 5.77 -1.05 -9.18
CA LEU A 147 5.43 -1.11 -10.60
C LEU A 147 3.94 -1.43 -10.82
N GLY A 148 3.41 -2.37 -10.05
CA GLY A 148 2.01 -2.78 -10.05
C GLY A 148 1.09 -1.62 -9.69
N SER A 149 1.44 -0.83 -8.67
CA SER A 149 0.71 0.38 -8.25
C SER A 149 0.61 1.43 -9.35
N PHE A 150 1.68 1.67 -10.11
CA PHE A 150 1.63 2.58 -11.26
C PHE A 150 0.72 2.04 -12.37
N PHE A 151 0.87 0.75 -12.69
CA PHE A 151 0.12 0.11 -13.75
C PHE A 151 -1.38 -0.01 -13.42
N SER A 152 -1.72 -0.44 -12.20
CA SER A 152 -3.09 -0.55 -11.70
C SER A 152 -3.76 0.82 -11.63
N GLY A 153 -3.01 1.86 -11.28
CA GLY A 153 -3.43 3.25 -11.31
C GLY A 153 -3.80 3.79 -12.69
N TRP A 154 -3.11 3.33 -13.72
CA TRP A 154 -3.45 3.62 -15.11
C TRP A 154 -4.62 2.76 -15.59
N LEU A 155 -4.66 1.50 -15.18
CA LEU A 155 -5.68 0.54 -15.60
C LEU A 155 -7.06 0.88 -15.03
N THR A 156 -7.11 1.39 -13.79
CA THR A 156 -8.35 1.80 -13.12
C THR A 156 -9.02 3.00 -13.80
N ASP A 157 -8.26 3.82 -14.52
CA ASP A 157 -8.83 4.91 -15.31
C ASP A 157 -9.59 4.40 -16.55
N ARG A 158 -9.34 3.16 -16.99
CA ARG A 158 -9.89 2.57 -18.22
C ARG A 158 -10.82 1.38 -17.99
N ILE A 159 -10.62 0.63 -16.91
CA ILE A 159 -11.36 -0.59 -16.58
C ILE A 159 -12.09 -0.39 -15.25
N PRO A 160 -13.34 -0.85 -15.09
CA PRO A 160 -14.06 -0.76 -13.84
C PRO A 160 -13.27 -1.39 -12.68
N ALA A 161 -13.02 -0.60 -11.63
CA ALA A 161 -12.20 -0.99 -10.47
C ALA A 161 -12.62 -2.34 -9.86
N LYS A 162 -13.93 -2.65 -9.85
CA LYS A 162 -14.46 -3.93 -9.34
C LYS A 162 -13.87 -5.16 -10.05
N ARG A 163 -13.65 -5.08 -11.38
CA ARG A 163 -13.06 -6.18 -12.16
C ARG A 163 -11.58 -6.33 -11.86
N LEU A 164 -10.87 -5.21 -11.73
CA LEU A 164 -9.45 -5.19 -11.35
C LEU A 164 -9.25 -5.78 -9.95
N LEU A 165 -10.08 -5.36 -8.99
CA LEU A 165 -10.06 -5.89 -7.64
C LEU A 165 -10.26 -7.41 -7.63
N PHE A 166 -11.20 -7.93 -8.41
CA PHE A 166 -11.40 -9.38 -8.53
C PHE A 166 -10.15 -10.08 -9.06
N ILE A 167 -9.54 -9.55 -10.13
CA ILE A 167 -8.34 -10.14 -10.74
C ILE A 167 -7.16 -10.13 -9.77
N PHE A 168 -6.84 -9.00 -9.13
CA PHE A 168 -5.72 -8.88 -8.19
C PHE A 168 -5.88 -9.82 -7.00
N TYR A 169 -7.07 -9.88 -6.40
CA TYR A 169 -7.34 -10.78 -5.28
C TYR A 169 -7.32 -12.27 -5.69
N THR A 170 -7.70 -12.60 -6.93
CA THR A 170 -7.54 -13.97 -7.45
C THR A 170 -6.05 -14.32 -7.61
N PHE A 171 -5.24 -13.44 -8.19
CA PHE A 171 -3.80 -13.67 -8.30
C PHE A 171 -3.13 -13.81 -6.94
N ARG A 172 -3.51 -12.97 -5.98
CA ARG A 172 -3.02 -13.03 -4.60
C ARG A 172 -3.38 -14.37 -3.94
N GLY A 173 -4.64 -14.79 -4.05
CA GLY A 173 -5.12 -16.06 -3.50
C GLY A 173 -4.40 -17.27 -4.10
N LEU A 174 -4.24 -17.29 -5.42
CA LEU A 174 -3.50 -18.35 -6.11
C LEU A 174 -2.02 -18.37 -5.70
N SER A 175 -1.38 -17.21 -5.61
CA SER A 175 0.02 -17.09 -5.21
C SER A 175 0.25 -17.66 -3.81
N LEU A 176 -0.62 -17.34 -2.85
CA LEU A 176 -0.55 -17.88 -1.48
C LEU A 176 -0.87 -19.37 -1.41
N LEU A 177 -1.81 -19.85 -2.24
CA LEU A 177 -2.17 -21.27 -2.28
C LEU A 177 -0.98 -22.15 -2.71
N PHE A 178 -0.21 -21.69 -3.70
CA PHE A 178 0.94 -22.45 -4.22
C PHE A 178 2.23 -22.21 -3.41
N LEU A 179 2.27 -21.17 -2.57
CA LEU A 179 3.46 -20.78 -1.82
C LEU A 179 4.14 -21.92 -1.04
N PRO A 180 3.43 -22.76 -0.26
CA PRO A 180 4.06 -23.85 0.48
C PRO A 180 4.71 -24.90 -0.43
N SER A 181 4.13 -25.13 -1.62
CA SER A 181 4.63 -26.13 -2.57
C SER A 181 5.83 -25.65 -3.39
N ILE A 182 6.10 -24.35 -3.40
CA ILE A 182 7.20 -23.75 -4.17
C ILE A 182 8.32 -23.21 -3.26
N LEU A 183 8.21 -23.36 -1.95
CA LEU A 183 9.28 -23.01 -1.00
C LEU A 183 10.35 -24.11 -0.99
N PHE A 184 11.55 -23.75 -1.42
CA PHE A 184 12.70 -24.65 -1.54
C PHE A 184 13.92 -24.03 -0.84
N ALA A 185 14.91 -24.86 -0.50
CA ALA A 185 16.16 -24.40 0.12
C ALA A 185 16.99 -23.45 -0.78
N SER A 186 16.77 -23.50 -2.09
CA SER A 186 17.44 -22.62 -3.07
C SER A 186 16.42 -21.88 -3.94
N VAL A 187 16.83 -20.76 -4.54
CA VAL A 187 15.95 -19.97 -5.41
C VAL A 187 15.66 -20.75 -6.69
N HIS A 188 14.40 -21.10 -6.90
CA HIS A 188 13.92 -21.68 -8.15
C HIS A 188 13.11 -20.65 -8.96
N PRO A 189 13.00 -20.82 -10.29
CA PRO A 189 12.18 -19.95 -11.13
C PRO A 189 10.74 -19.78 -10.60
N SER A 190 10.15 -20.81 -9.98
CA SER A 190 8.83 -20.75 -9.34
C SER A 190 8.74 -19.73 -8.19
N THR A 191 9.77 -19.63 -7.34
CA THR A 191 9.83 -18.65 -6.24
C THR A 191 9.95 -17.21 -6.75
N VAL A 192 10.64 -17.01 -7.87
CA VAL A 192 10.76 -15.71 -8.53
C VAL A 192 9.43 -15.32 -9.20
N VAL A 193 8.78 -16.27 -9.89
CA VAL A 193 7.44 -16.07 -10.46
C VAL A 193 6.45 -15.68 -9.36
N PHE A 194 6.47 -16.36 -8.21
CA PHE A 194 5.67 -15.98 -7.05
C PHE A 194 5.96 -14.54 -6.62
N ALA A 195 7.22 -14.16 -6.44
CA ALA A 195 7.58 -12.81 -6.01
C ALA A 195 7.07 -11.72 -6.98
N ILE A 196 7.11 -12.00 -8.29
CA ILE A 196 6.59 -11.09 -9.32
C ILE A 196 5.07 -10.99 -9.24
N PHE A 197 4.35 -12.12 -9.28
CA PHE A 197 2.89 -12.13 -9.32
C PHE A 197 2.26 -11.63 -8.02
N TYR A 198 2.81 -12.04 -6.88
CA TYR A 198 2.38 -11.57 -5.58
C TYR A 198 2.73 -10.09 -5.37
N GLY A 199 3.81 -9.60 -5.99
CA GLY A 199 4.15 -8.18 -5.94
C GLY A 199 3.23 -7.30 -6.78
N ILE A 200 2.54 -7.79 -7.82
CA ILE A 200 1.76 -6.93 -8.72
C ILE A 200 0.33 -6.62 -8.19
N ASP A 201 -0.11 -7.25 -7.10
CA ASP A 201 -1.48 -7.08 -6.56
C ASP A 201 -1.73 -5.71 -5.91
#